data_AF-A0A7C7L7X4-F1
#
_entry.id   AF-A0A7C7L7X4-F1
#
_cell.length_a   1.000
_cell.length_b   1.000
_cell.length_c   1.000
_cell.angle_alpha   90.00
_cell.angle_beta   90.00
_cell.angle_gamma   90.00
#
_symmetry.space_group_name_H-M   'P 1'
#
loop_
_entity.id
_entity.type
_entity.pdbx_description
1 polymer ?
#
loop_
_entity_poly.entity_id
_entity_poly.type
_entity_poly.pdbx_seq_one_letter_code
_entity_poly.pdbx_strand_id
1 'polypeptide(L)'
;MSDVLRALLVTAVASSASFAWLSLRTLKLDSNTPSRLVAELRLAQIAALLLAFVAGAYIGFAGMANATAGGGLDIALALGFFVVAASAPTRDPREALIILAIAFVAHAVVDILHRPGALPVGIVPQWYLIGCAVYNVAIGALCYLPVLKRS
;
A
#
# COMPACT_ATOMS: atom_id res chain seq x y z
N MET A 1 -3.30 3.88 -25.63
CA MET A 1 -2.82 3.59 -24.25
C MET A 1 -1.32 3.35 -24.33
N SER A 2 -0.50 4.07 -23.56
CA SER A 2 0.96 3.88 -23.53
C SER A 2 1.35 2.57 -22.84
N ASP A 3 2.52 2.03 -23.14
CA ASP A 3 3.03 0.79 -22.52
C ASP A 3 3.17 0.91 -20.99
N VAL A 4 3.62 2.06 -20.48
CA VAL A 4 3.73 2.33 -19.03
C VAL A 4 2.37 2.24 -18.34
N LEU A 5 1.35 2.92 -18.88
CA LEU A 5 -0.02 2.85 -18.37
C LEU A 5 -0.56 1.40 -18.40
N ARG A 6 -0.27 0.63 -19.46
CA ARG A 6 -0.65 -0.78 -19.53
C ARG A 6 0.00 -1.58 -18.41
N ALA A 7 1.30 -1.42 -18.21
CA ALA A 7 2.05 -2.11 -17.16
C ALA A 7 1.49 -1.78 -15.77
N LEU A 8 1.26 -0.50 -15.48
CA LEU A 8 0.69 -0.05 -14.21
C LEU A 8 -0.70 -0.61 -13.94
N LEU A 9 -1.56 -0.64 -14.96
CA LEU A 9 -2.90 -1.25 -14.85
C LEU A 9 -2.81 -2.75 -14.58
N VAL A 10 -1.97 -3.47 -15.32
CA VAL A 10 -1.78 -4.92 -15.12
C VAL A 10 -1.24 -5.20 -13.73
N THR A 11 -0.24 -4.43 -13.27
CA THR A 11 0.31 -4.55 -11.91
C THR A 11 -0.77 -4.32 -10.87
N ALA A 12 -1.51 -3.20 -10.96
CA ALA A 12 -2.53 -2.85 -9.98
C ALA A 12 -3.66 -3.88 -9.94
N VAL A 13 -4.14 -4.36 -11.09
CA VAL A 13 -5.20 -5.38 -11.16
C VAL A 13 -4.70 -6.73 -10.63
N ALA A 14 -3.52 -7.18 -11.06
CA ALA A 14 -2.99 -8.47 -10.65
C ALA A 14 -2.69 -8.51 -9.14
N SER A 15 -2.07 -7.46 -8.59
CA SER A 15 -1.75 -7.39 -7.16
C SER A 15 -3.01 -7.25 -6.31
N SER A 16 -3.94 -6.36 -6.68
CA SER A 16 -5.19 -6.17 -5.92
C SER A 16 -6.11 -7.39 -5.96
N ALA A 17 -6.28 -8.04 -7.11
CA ALA A 17 -7.09 -9.25 -7.23
C ALA A 17 -6.50 -10.40 -6.41
N SER A 18 -5.18 -10.60 -6.48
CA SER A 18 -4.48 -11.63 -5.70
C SER A 18 -4.60 -11.36 -4.21
N PHE A 19 -4.38 -10.12 -3.78
CA PHE A 19 -4.47 -9.73 -2.39
C PHE A 19 -5.90 -9.82 -1.85
N ALA A 20 -6.90 -9.39 -2.64
CA ALA A 20 -8.31 -9.53 -2.31
C ALA A 20 -8.70 -10.99 -2.10
N TRP A 21 -8.25 -11.88 -3.00
CA TRP A 21 -8.49 -13.30 -2.87
C TRP A 21 -7.88 -13.89 -1.59
N LEU A 22 -6.66 -13.49 -1.23
CA LEU A 22 -6.02 -13.90 0.02
C LEU A 22 -6.79 -13.39 1.25
N SER A 23 -7.17 -12.11 1.27
CA SER A 23 -7.95 -11.51 2.36
C SER A 23 -9.31 -12.20 2.54
N LEU A 24 -10.02 -12.46 1.44
CA LEU A 24 -11.30 -13.18 1.43
C LEU A 24 -11.16 -14.64 1.88
N ARG A 25 -10.05 -15.32 1.55
CA ARG A 25 -9.76 -16.65 2.08
C ARG A 25 -9.52 -16.62 3.58
N THR A 26 -8.73 -15.66 4.07
CA THR A 26 -8.48 -15.48 5.52
C THR A 26 -9.79 -15.24 6.27
N LEU A 27 -10.68 -14.43 5.72
CA LEU A 27 -12.02 -14.17 6.28
C LEU A 27 -12.86 -15.44 6.46
N LYS A 28 -12.72 -16.44 5.59
CA LYS A 28 -13.51 -17.69 5.66
C LYS A 28 -13.04 -18.65 6.76
N LEU A 29 -11.86 -18.43 7.35
CA LEU A 29 -11.34 -19.26 8.44
C LEU A 29 -11.96 -18.89 9.79
N ASP A 30 -12.15 -19.90 10.64
CA ASP A 30 -12.67 -19.73 12.01
C ASP A 30 -11.68 -18.97 12.89
N SER A 31 -12.19 -18.01 13.66
CA SER A 31 -11.39 -17.05 14.45
C SER A 31 -10.52 -17.68 15.55
N ASN A 32 -10.87 -18.87 16.02
CA ASN A 32 -10.22 -19.58 17.12
C ASN A 32 -9.26 -20.68 16.67
N THR A 33 -8.90 -20.72 15.38
CA THR A 33 -8.03 -21.76 14.82
C THR A 33 -6.59 -21.25 14.60
N PRO A 34 -5.55 -22.08 14.82
CA PRO A 34 -4.17 -21.72 14.49
C PRO A 34 -3.98 -21.39 13.00
N SER A 35 -4.75 -22.01 12.11
CA SER A 35 -4.72 -21.74 10.67
C SER A 35 -5.11 -20.30 10.34
N ARG A 36 -6.02 -19.69 11.12
CA ARG A 36 -6.37 -18.28 11.00
C ARG A 36 -5.18 -17.37 11.30
N LEU A 37 -4.44 -17.64 12.37
CA LEU A 37 -3.27 -16.86 12.76
C LEU A 37 -2.20 -16.90 11.66
N VAL A 38 -1.92 -18.08 11.12
CA VAL A 38 -0.96 -18.26 10.02
C VAL A 38 -1.43 -17.52 8.76
N ALA A 39 -2.72 -17.56 8.45
CA ALA A 39 -3.27 -16.85 7.28
C ALA A 39 -3.19 -15.32 7.45
N GLU A 40 -3.47 -14.79 8.64
CA GLU A 40 -3.32 -13.36 8.96
C GLU A 40 -1.85 -12.93 8.88
N LEU A 41 -0.91 -13.74 9.37
CA LEU A 41 0.53 -13.46 9.27
C LEU A 41 0.97 -13.38 7.81
N ARG A 42 0.59 -14.36 6.99
CA ARG A 42 0.91 -14.37 5.56
C ARG A 42 0.29 -13.17 4.85
N LEU A 43 -0.95 -12.83 5.17
CA LEU A 43 -1.62 -11.66 4.61
C LEU A 43 -0.87 -10.37 4.97
N ALA A 44 -0.45 -10.22 6.23
CA ALA A 44 0.36 -9.07 6.67
C ALA A 44 1.70 -8.99 5.93
N GLN A 45 2.38 -10.13 5.74
CA GLN A 45 3.64 -10.19 4.98
C GLN A 45 3.45 -9.76 3.51
N ILE A 46 2.39 -10.23 2.84
CA ILE A 46 2.10 -9.80 1.47
C ILE A 46 1.71 -8.31 1.42
N ALA A 47 0.92 -7.82 2.37
CA ALA A 47 0.58 -6.41 2.47
C ALA A 47 1.82 -5.52 2.68
N ALA A 48 2.76 -5.96 3.53
CA ALA A 48 4.03 -5.29 3.73
C ALA A 48 4.86 -5.26 2.43
N LEU A 49 4.92 -6.37 1.68
CA LEU A 49 5.59 -6.39 0.37
C LEU A 49 4.95 -5.40 -0.61
N LEU A 50 3.62 -5.31 -0.65
CA LEU A 50 2.91 -4.34 -1.49
C LEU A 50 3.21 -2.89 -1.05
N LEU A 51 3.27 -2.61 0.25
CA LEU A 51 3.61 -1.27 0.75
C LEU A 51 5.06 -0.90 0.42
N ALA A 52 5.99 -1.84 0.56
CA ALA A 52 7.39 -1.65 0.15
C ALA A 52 7.52 -1.44 -1.36
N PHE A 53 6.71 -2.14 -2.17
CA PHE A 53 6.65 -1.93 -3.61
C PHE A 53 6.11 -0.54 -3.98
N VAL A 54 5.05 -0.07 -3.31
CA VAL A 54 4.53 1.30 -3.46
C VAL A 54 5.58 2.34 -3.07
N ALA A 55 6.25 2.17 -1.93
CA ALA A 55 7.35 3.03 -1.49
C ALA A 55 8.50 3.06 -2.51
N GLY A 56 8.88 1.89 -3.06
CA GLY A 56 9.91 1.80 -4.09
C GLY A 56 9.54 2.51 -5.38
N ALA A 57 8.29 2.37 -5.84
CA ALA A 57 7.78 3.12 -6.99
C ALA A 57 7.83 4.63 -6.72
N TYR A 58 7.47 5.05 -5.51
CA TYR A 58 7.49 6.46 -5.12
C TYR A 58 8.91 7.06 -5.12
N ILE A 59 9.90 6.33 -4.58
CA ILE A 59 11.33 6.71 -4.70
C ILE A 59 11.76 6.78 -6.17
N GLY A 60 11.37 5.81 -6.99
CA GLY A 60 11.70 5.78 -8.41
C GLY A 60 11.21 7.01 -9.16
N PHE A 61 9.96 7.44 -8.90
CA PHE A 61 9.42 8.67 -9.45
C PHE A 61 10.19 9.90 -8.96
N ALA A 62 10.45 10.00 -7.65
CA ALA A 62 11.22 11.10 -7.08
C ALA A 62 12.64 11.22 -7.65
N GLY A 63 13.31 10.08 -7.90
CA GLY A 63 14.64 10.05 -8.51
C GLY A 63 14.69 10.43 -9.98
N MET A 64 13.56 10.29 -10.71
CA MET A 64 13.45 10.69 -12.11
C MET A 64 13.08 12.16 -12.29
N ALA A 65 12.45 12.79 -11.31
CA ALA A 65 12.23 14.23 -11.33
C ALA A 65 13.58 14.94 -11.13
N ASN A 66 14.08 15.58 -12.20
CA ASN A 66 15.24 16.49 -12.12
C ASN A 66 15.10 17.38 -10.86
N ALA A 67 16.19 17.54 -10.10
CA ALA A 67 16.29 18.16 -8.78
C ALA A 67 15.39 19.39 -8.55
N THR A 68 14.10 19.14 -8.38
CA THR A 68 13.06 20.12 -8.15
C THR A 68 12.91 20.26 -6.65
N ALA A 69 12.60 21.48 -6.19
CA ALA A 69 12.38 21.73 -4.78
C ALA A 69 11.31 20.77 -4.23
N GLY A 70 11.70 19.90 -3.30
CA GLY A 70 10.81 19.01 -2.55
C GLY A 70 10.95 17.50 -2.79
N GLY A 71 11.77 17.04 -3.75
CA GLY A 71 12.01 15.60 -3.94
C GLY A 71 12.62 14.89 -2.72
N GLY A 72 13.31 15.61 -1.84
CA GLY A 72 13.81 15.06 -0.57
C GLY A 72 12.71 14.67 0.42
N LEU A 73 11.57 15.40 0.42
CA LEU A 73 10.42 15.05 1.26
C LEU A 73 9.75 13.76 0.76
N ASP A 74 9.63 13.59 -0.55
CA ASP A 74 9.02 12.39 -1.14
C ASP A 74 9.87 11.14 -0.86
N ILE A 75 11.19 11.26 -0.95
CA ILE A 75 12.12 10.19 -0.55
C ILE A 75 11.97 9.87 0.95
N ALA A 76 11.87 10.89 1.81
CA ALA A 76 11.71 10.69 3.25
C ALA A 76 10.37 10.02 3.60
N LEU A 77 9.27 10.43 2.96
CA LEU A 77 7.96 9.81 3.11
C LEU A 77 7.97 8.35 2.63
N ALA A 78 8.55 8.09 1.46
CA ALA A 78 8.69 6.74 0.94
C ALA A 78 9.53 5.85 1.86
N LEU A 79 10.62 6.36 2.41
CA LEU A 79 11.40 5.66 3.43
C LEU A 79 10.57 5.35 4.69
N GLY A 80 9.72 6.30 5.12
CA GLY A 80 8.78 6.09 6.23
C GLY A 80 7.83 4.91 5.97
N PHE A 81 7.21 4.85 4.79
CA PHE A 81 6.35 3.72 4.40
C PHE A 81 7.13 2.41 4.30
N PHE A 82 8.37 2.44 3.79
CA PHE A 82 9.25 1.28 3.78
C PHE A 82 9.57 0.78 5.20
N VAL A 83 9.89 1.68 6.14
CA VAL A 83 10.17 1.31 7.54
C VAL A 83 8.93 0.69 8.19
N VAL A 84 7.74 1.23 7.93
CA VAL A 84 6.48 0.63 8.39
C VAL A 84 6.33 -0.78 7.83
N ALA A 85 6.51 -0.97 6.52
CA ALA A 85 6.47 -2.28 5.88
C ALA A 85 7.49 -3.26 6.47
N ALA A 86 8.75 -2.84 6.64
CA ALA A 86 9.84 -3.66 7.17
C ALA A 86 9.62 -4.07 8.63
N SER A 87 8.89 -3.25 9.41
CA SER A 87 8.55 -3.55 10.80
C SER A 87 7.28 -4.40 10.97
N ALA A 88 6.50 -4.63 9.91
CA ALA A 88 5.27 -5.41 10.02
C ALA A 88 5.51 -6.90 10.37
N PRO A 89 6.53 -7.59 9.84
CA PRO A 89 6.79 -9.01 10.15
C PRO A 89 7.21 -9.28 11.61
N THR A 90 7.60 -8.25 12.38
CA THR A 90 8.01 -8.39 13.78
C THR A 90 6.88 -8.21 14.77
N ARG A 91 5.64 -8.00 14.28
CA ARG A 91 4.45 -7.74 15.10
C ARG A 91 3.48 -8.89 15.06
N ASP A 92 2.56 -8.88 16.03
CA ASP A 92 1.41 -9.77 15.99
C ASP A 92 0.59 -9.53 14.72
N PRO A 93 0.06 -10.59 14.05
CA PRO A 93 -0.59 -10.47 12.75
C PRO A 93 -1.72 -9.44 12.71
N ARG A 94 -2.52 -9.35 13.78
CA ARG A 94 -3.62 -8.38 13.89
C ARG A 94 -3.09 -6.96 13.95
N GLU A 95 -2.10 -6.71 14.79
CA GLU A 95 -1.48 -5.39 14.93
C GLU A 95 -0.83 -4.98 13.60
N ALA A 96 -0.08 -5.88 12.97
CA ALA A 96 0.54 -5.66 11.68
C ALA A 96 -0.49 -5.28 10.60
N LEU A 97 -1.62 -6.00 10.50
CA LEU A 97 -2.68 -5.69 9.54
C LEU A 97 -3.33 -4.32 9.77
N ILE A 98 -3.54 -3.91 11.03
CA ILE A 98 -4.08 -2.59 11.36
C ILE A 98 -3.07 -1.49 10.97
N ILE A 99 -1.80 -1.65 11.34
CA ILE A 99 -0.75 -0.68 11.00
C ILE A 99 -0.61 -0.55 9.48
N LEU A 100 -0.59 -1.66 8.75
CA LEU A 100 -0.52 -1.66 7.29
C LEU A 100 -1.76 -1.01 6.68
N ALA A 101 -2.96 -1.27 7.20
CA ALA A 101 -4.17 -0.61 6.73
C ALA A 101 -4.08 0.92 6.88
N ILE A 102 -3.62 1.39 8.05
CA ILE A 102 -3.41 2.83 8.30
C ILE A 102 -2.33 3.39 7.38
N ALA A 103 -1.23 2.67 7.16
CA ALA A 103 -0.13 3.11 6.31
C ALA A 103 -0.57 3.26 4.84
N PHE A 104 -1.35 2.33 4.31
CA PHE A 104 -1.93 2.44 2.98
C PHE A 104 -2.88 3.65 2.88
N VAL A 105 -3.75 3.87 3.86
CA VAL A 105 -4.62 5.06 3.88
C VAL A 105 -3.79 6.35 3.96
N ALA A 106 -2.75 6.38 4.79
CA ALA A 106 -1.84 7.51 4.88
C ALA A 106 -1.14 7.78 3.54
N HIS A 107 -0.71 6.75 2.81
CA HIS A 107 -0.15 6.91 1.46
C HIS A 107 -1.19 7.49 0.49
N ALA A 108 -2.44 7.02 0.54
CA ALA A 108 -3.51 7.58 -0.29
C ALA A 108 -3.76 9.07 0.00
N VAL A 109 -3.66 9.48 1.27
CA VAL A 109 -3.73 10.90 1.65
C VAL A 109 -2.56 11.68 1.06
N VAL A 110 -1.34 11.15 1.11
CA VAL A 110 -0.16 11.76 0.48
C VAL A 110 -0.39 11.92 -1.03
N ASP A 111 -0.88 10.88 -1.72
CA ASP A 111 -1.23 10.95 -3.15
C ASP A 111 -2.23 12.07 -3.45
N ILE A 112 -3.24 12.25 -2.59
CA ILE A 112 -4.22 13.33 -2.70
C ILE A 112 -3.60 14.69 -2.38
N LEU A 113 -2.69 14.82 -1.42
CA LEU A 113 -2.04 16.10 -1.03
C LEU A 113 -1.10 16.67 -2.11
N HIS A 114 -0.66 15.85 -3.06
CA HIS A 114 -0.04 16.34 -4.30
C HIS A 114 -1.04 17.05 -5.24
N ARG A 115 -2.36 16.84 -5.06
CA ARG A 115 -3.43 17.43 -5.89
C ARG A 115 -3.85 18.86 -5.49
N PRO A 116 -3.80 19.31 -4.23
CA PRO A 116 -3.99 20.72 -3.86
C PRO A 116 -2.71 21.56 -3.90
N GLY A 117 -1.57 21.04 -4.39
CA GLY A 117 -0.29 21.77 -4.39
C GLY A 117 0.32 21.99 -3.00
N ALA A 118 -0.19 21.28 -1.98
CA ALA A 118 0.39 21.27 -0.63
C ALA A 118 1.72 20.50 -0.58
N LEU A 119 1.92 19.57 -1.52
CA LEU A 119 3.19 18.92 -1.82
C LEU A 119 3.62 19.29 -3.26
N PRO A 120 4.93 19.24 -3.56
CA PRO A 120 5.48 19.61 -4.87
C PRO A 120 4.76 18.88 -6.01
N VAL A 121 4.12 19.63 -6.90
CA VAL A 121 3.41 19.08 -8.05
C VAL A 121 4.41 18.98 -9.21
N GLY A 122 4.56 17.80 -9.81
CA GLY A 122 5.32 17.69 -11.07
C GLY A 122 5.98 16.35 -11.37
N ILE A 123 5.96 15.39 -10.44
CA ILE A 123 6.70 14.14 -10.63
C ILE A 123 5.92 13.13 -11.48
N VAL A 124 4.59 13.04 -11.29
CA VAL A 124 3.73 12.05 -11.96
C VAL A 124 2.39 12.65 -12.43
N PRO A 125 1.75 12.10 -13.49
CA PRO A 125 0.46 12.58 -13.96
C PRO A 125 -0.68 12.45 -12.93
N GLN A 126 -1.67 13.34 -12.97
CA GLN A 126 -2.80 13.34 -12.02
C GLN A 126 -3.59 12.03 -12.00
N TRP A 127 -3.80 11.39 -13.15
CA TRP A 127 -4.52 10.12 -13.22
C TRP A 127 -3.80 9.03 -12.42
N TYR A 128 -2.47 9.08 -12.34
CA TYR A 128 -1.66 8.13 -11.59
C TYR A 128 -1.88 8.32 -10.09
N LEU A 129 -1.84 9.56 -9.59
CA LEU A 129 -2.08 9.87 -8.18
C LEU A 129 -3.48 9.41 -7.74
N ILE A 130 -4.51 9.66 -8.55
CA ILE A 130 -5.87 9.21 -8.26
C ILE A 130 -5.95 7.67 -8.24
N GLY A 131 -5.37 7.01 -9.24
CA GLY A 131 -5.34 5.55 -9.30
C GLY A 131 -4.59 4.92 -8.13
N CYS A 132 -3.45 5.51 -7.74
CA CYS A 132 -2.64 5.10 -6.60
C CYS A 132 -3.42 5.27 -5.28
N ALA A 133 -4.07 6.42 -5.08
CA ALA A 133 -4.91 6.66 -3.90
C ALA A 133 -6.04 5.63 -3.78
N VAL A 134 -6.76 5.35 -4.87
CA VAL A 134 -7.82 4.34 -4.91
C VAL A 134 -7.27 2.95 -4.61
N TYR A 135 -6.15 2.58 -5.23
CA TYR A 135 -5.48 1.31 -4.99
C TYR A 135 -5.09 1.15 -3.51
N ASN A 136 -4.44 2.16 -2.94
CA ASN A 136 -4.01 2.17 -1.55
C ASN A 136 -5.19 2.03 -0.58
N VAL A 137 -6.28 2.80 -0.78
CA VAL A 137 -7.50 2.65 0.04
C VAL A 137 -8.07 1.24 -0.06
N ALA A 138 -8.14 0.66 -1.26
CA ALA A 138 -8.65 -0.69 -1.47
C ALA A 138 -7.79 -1.75 -0.75
N ILE A 139 -6.46 -1.69 -0.87
CA ILE A 139 -5.56 -2.60 -0.17
C ILE A 139 -5.65 -2.41 1.35
N GLY A 140 -5.73 -1.16 1.82
CA GLY A 140 -5.91 -0.87 3.24
C GLY A 140 -7.19 -1.47 3.81
N ALA A 141 -8.32 -1.34 3.10
CA ALA A 141 -9.58 -1.98 3.47
C ALA A 141 -9.47 -3.51 3.51
N LEU A 142 -8.78 -4.11 2.53
CA LEU A 142 -8.53 -5.56 2.49
C LEU A 142 -7.61 -6.04 3.61
N CYS A 143 -6.70 -5.20 4.11
CA CYS A 143 -5.90 -5.52 5.31
C CYS A 143 -6.77 -5.53 6.57
N TYR A 144 -7.71 -4.59 6.68
CA TYR A 144 -8.54 -4.41 7.88
C TYR A 144 -9.73 -5.38 7.96
N LEU A 145 -10.24 -5.84 6.81
CA LEU A 145 -11.41 -6.73 6.71
C LEU A 145 -11.34 -7.96 7.64
N PRO A 146 -10.25 -8.77 7.65
CA PRO A 146 -10.13 -9.92 8.56
C PRO A 146 -10.17 -9.54 10.04
N VAL A 147 -9.73 -8.33 10.39
CA VAL A 147 -9.71 -7.85 11.78
C VAL A 147 -11.13 -7.64 12.31
N LEU A 148 -12.04 -7.14 11.46
CA LEU A 148 -13.43 -6.87 11.85
C LEU A 148 -14.19 -8.13 12.27
N LYS A 149 -14.03 -9.24 11.55
CA LYS A 149 -14.73 -10.51 11.79
C LYS A 149 -14.37 -11.18 13.14
N ARG A 150 -13.30 -10.73 13.80
CA ARG A 150 -12.84 -11.29 15.08
C ARG A 150 -13.44 -10.58 16.30
N SER A 151 -14.18 -9.50 16.08
CA SER A 151 -14.82 -8.66 17.10
C SER A 151 -16.22 -9.16 17.45
#